data_AF-A0A5K4EX12-F1
#
_entry.id   AF-A0A5K4EX12-F1
#
_cell.length_a   1.000
_cell.length_b   1.000
_cell.length_c   1.000
_cell.angle_alpha   90.00
_cell.angle_beta   90.00
_cell.angle_gamma   90.00
#
_symmetry.space_group_name_H-M   'P 1'
#
loop_
_entity.id
_entity.type
_entity.pdbx_description
1 polymer ?
#
loop_
_entity_poly.entity_id
_entity_poly.type
_entity_poly.pdbx_seq_one_letter_code
_entity_poly.pdbx_strand_id
1 'polypeptide(L)'
;MGALFSAFCAIATFLLFIFNYEPETFFSGLSSKTAYRFCGLKSYEDKVSVQFKRCTLVHVNVLLRHGTRAPDSKSIKSFTDLHERLKESYNSGSPIPYKLLTHPIPFKNAAVKELLPRGFQEHDGLGRRFFNLMRQHFDFTIENVNFYSSSIDRCIASGRAFYNGVSNHCIFFSLTPVISIIPLYQHRLVAVVSSLLKS
;
A
#
# COMPACT_ATOMS: atom_id res chain seq x y z
N MET A 1 15.27 -29.10 -34.62
CA MET A 1 14.08 -28.41 -34.05
C MET A 1 14.29 -27.82 -32.65
N GLY A 2 15.26 -28.30 -31.83
CA GLY A 2 15.45 -27.78 -30.46
C GLY A 2 15.97 -26.33 -30.34
N ALA A 3 16.85 -25.88 -31.23
CA ALA A 3 17.47 -24.56 -31.13
C ALA A 3 16.51 -23.38 -31.44
N LEU A 4 15.54 -23.60 -32.33
CA LEU A 4 14.51 -22.61 -32.66
C LEU A 4 13.50 -22.45 -31.53
N PHE A 5 13.15 -23.55 -30.87
CA PHE A 5 12.27 -23.55 -29.70
C PHE A 5 12.92 -22.86 -28.49
N SER A 6 14.21 -23.12 -28.24
CA SER A 6 14.94 -22.45 -27.14
C SER A 6 15.09 -20.95 -27.37
N ALA A 7 15.34 -20.52 -28.61
CA ALA A 7 15.40 -19.10 -28.96
C ALA A 7 14.03 -18.41 -28.78
N PHE A 8 12.95 -19.06 -29.17
CA PHE A 8 11.60 -18.55 -28.95
C PHE A 8 11.26 -18.41 -27.46
N CYS A 9 11.58 -19.41 -26.63
CA CYS A 9 11.40 -19.33 -25.19
C CYS A 9 12.23 -18.19 -24.57
N ALA A 10 13.49 -18.03 -24.95
CA ALA A 10 14.34 -16.95 -24.44
C ALA A 10 13.79 -15.56 -24.80
N ILE A 11 13.30 -15.38 -26.03
CA ILE A 11 12.67 -14.13 -26.47
C ILE A 11 11.36 -13.88 -25.70
N ALA A 12 10.52 -14.90 -25.54
CA ALA A 12 9.28 -14.78 -24.77
C ALA A 12 9.54 -14.42 -23.31
N THR A 13 10.52 -15.04 -22.66
CA THR A 13 10.93 -14.71 -21.28
C THR A 13 11.49 -13.30 -21.19
N PHE A 14 12.32 -12.88 -22.15
CA PHE A 14 12.88 -11.53 -22.21
C PHE A 14 11.79 -10.46 -22.41
N LEU A 15 10.82 -10.71 -23.28
CA LEU A 15 9.68 -9.82 -23.51
C LEU A 15 8.77 -9.78 -22.27
N LEU A 16 8.49 -10.92 -21.63
CA LEU A 16 7.77 -10.93 -20.35
C LEU A 16 8.52 -10.14 -19.28
N PHE A 17 9.85 -10.23 -19.24
CA PHE A 17 10.66 -9.47 -18.29
C PHE A 17 10.56 -7.96 -18.57
N ILE A 18 10.70 -7.52 -19.83
CA ILE A 18 10.59 -6.11 -20.22
C ILE A 18 9.19 -5.55 -19.97
N PHE A 19 8.14 -6.26 -20.36
CA PHE A 19 6.76 -5.78 -20.22
C PHE A 19 6.24 -5.83 -18.78
N ASN A 20 6.88 -6.60 -17.90
CA ASN A 20 6.60 -6.58 -16.45
C ASN A 20 7.62 -5.75 -15.65
N TYR A 21 8.60 -5.13 -16.32
CA TYR A 21 9.57 -4.26 -15.66
C TYR A 21 8.96 -2.86 -15.47
N GLU A 22 8.34 -2.62 -14.31
CA GLU A 22 8.07 -1.24 -13.87
C GLU A 22 9.42 -0.56 -13.57
N PRO A 23 9.79 0.53 -14.26
CA PRO A 23 11.07 1.20 -14.03
C PRO A 23 11.15 1.71 -12.59
N GLU A 24 12.15 1.17 -11.87
CA GLU A 24 12.39 1.27 -10.43
C GLU A 24 12.58 2.69 -9.87
N THR A 25 12.86 3.71 -10.71
CA THR A 25 13.51 4.95 -10.25
C THR A 25 12.75 6.25 -10.52
N PHE A 26 11.69 6.26 -11.33
CA PHE A 26 11.07 7.53 -11.75
C PHE A 26 10.17 8.18 -10.67
N PHE A 27 9.63 7.40 -9.73
CA PHE A 27 8.54 7.87 -8.86
C PHE A 27 8.95 8.26 -7.42
N SER A 28 10.23 8.20 -7.04
CA SER A 28 10.65 8.58 -5.68
C SER A 28 10.62 10.10 -5.42
N GLY A 29 10.61 10.92 -6.47
CA GLY A 29 10.71 12.40 -6.38
C GLY A 29 9.43 13.16 -6.00
N LEU A 30 8.30 12.48 -5.77
CA LEU A 30 7.01 13.13 -5.51
C LEU A 30 6.69 13.30 -4.01
N SER A 31 7.69 13.10 -3.13
CA SER A 31 7.59 13.29 -1.69
C SER A 31 6.36 12.56 -1.12
N SER A 32 5.47 13.28 -0.42
CA SER A 32 4.26 12.74 0.21
C SER A 32 3.19 12.19 -0.74
N LYS A 33 3.41 12.28 -2.06
CA LYS A 33 2.56 11.73 -3.14
C LYS A 33 3.16 10.48 -3.78
N THR A 34 4.38 10.13 -3.43
CA THR A 34 4.99 8.85 -3.81
C THR A 34 4.24 7.72 -3.12
N ALA A 35 3.77 6.74 -3.90
CA ALA A 35 3.16 5.53 -3.38
C ALA A 35 4.13 4.82 -2.43
N TYR A 36 3.63 4.24 -1.34
CA TYR A 36 4.50 3.54 -0.42
C TYR A 36 5.13 2.33 -1.11
N ARG A 37 6.46 2.23 -1.00
CA ARG A 37 7.24 1.09 -1.50
C ARG A 37 8.15 0.61 -0.39
N PHE A 38 8.03 -0.67 -0.06
CA PHE A 38 9.02 -1.32 0.79
C PHE A 38 10.25 -1.62 -0.06
N CYS A 39 11.34 -0.90 0.16
CA CYS A 39 12.59 -1.04 -0.58
C CYS A 39 13.69 -1.75 0.22
N GLY A 40 13.36 -2.39 1.34
CA GLY A 40 14.33 -3.16 2.13
C GLY A 40 15.49 -2.32 2.66
N LEU A 41 15.33 -0.99 2.76
CA LEU A 41 16.32 -0.11 3.35
C LEU A 41 16.64 -0.59 4.76
N LYS A 42 17.89 -0.96 4.99
CA LYS A 42 18.40 -1.30 6.31
C LYS A 42 18.62 0.02 7.06
N SER A 43 18.18 0.08 8.31
CA SER A 43 18.48 1.26 9.13
C SER A 43 19.99 1.39 9.28
N TYR A 44 20.46 2.61 9.51
CA TYR A 44 21.87 2.95 9.70
C TYR A 44 22.50 2.30 10.96
N GLU A 45 21.72 1.56 11.77
CA GLU A 45 22.03 1.17 13.14
C GLU A 45 22.29 -0.34 13.34
N ASP A 46 23.00 -0.98 12.41
CA ASP A 46 23.61 -2.29 12.72
C ASP A 46 24.69 -2.20 13.83
N LYS A 47 25.13 -0.97 14.20
CA LYS A 47 26.06 -0.70 15.32
C LYS A 47 25.42 -0.62 16.70
N VAL A 48 24.10 -0.45 16.78
CA VAL A 48 23.35 -0.40 18.06
C VAL A 48 23.10 -1.84 18.59
N SER A 49 23.34 -2.86 17.76
CA SER A 49 22.80 -4.22 17.92
C SER A 49 23.31 -5.08 19.09
N VAL A 50 24.53 -4.88 19.63
CA VAL A 50 25.09 -5.86 20.57
C VAL A 50 24.40 -5.84 21.93
N GLN A 51 24.03 -4.66 22.42
CA GLN A 51 23.36 -4.51 23.73
C GLN A 51 21.87 -4.92 23.65
N PHE A 52 21.22 -4.64 22.52
CA PHE A 52 19.81 -5.01 22.29
C PHE A 52 19.62 -6.50 22.01
N LYS A 53 20.67 -7.27 21.68
CA LYS A 53 20.58 -8.75 21.60
C LYS A 53 20.15 -9.40 22.91
N ARG A 54 20.33 -8.74 24.05
CA ARG A 54 19.91 -9.22 25.38
C ARG A 54 18.57 -8.64 25.83
N CYS A 55 18.00 -7.71 25.06
CA CYS A 55 16.71 -7.10 25.36
C CYS A 55 15.58 -7.91 24.74
N THR A 56 14.47 -7.99 25.45
CA THR A 56 13.22 -8.52 24.92
C THR A 56 12.31 -7.36 24.53
N LEU A 57 11.60 -7.52 23.41
CA LEU A 57 10.62 -6.56 22.97
C LEU A 57 9.37 -6.73 23.85
N VAL A 58 9.01 -5.69 24.61
CA VAL A 58 7.87 -5.75 25.55
C VAL A 58 6.62 -5.05 25.03
N HIS A 59 6.78 -4.11 24.08
CA HIS A 59 5.67 -3.33 23.53
C HIS A 59 6.05 -2.70 22.19
N VAL A 60 5.09 -2.59 21.27
CA VAL A 60 5.28 -1.93 19.96
C VAL A 60 4.09 -1.04 19.64
N ASN A 61 4.39 0.21 19.27
CA ASN A 61 3.42 1.14 18.69
C ASN A 61 3.75 1.34 17.21
N VAL A 62 2.72 1.35 16.36
CA VAL A 62 2.87 1.65 14.94
C VAL A 62 1.95 2.80 14.56
N LEU A 63 2.51 3.85 13.98
CA LEU A 63 1.78 4.98 13.43
C LEU A 63 1.86 4.95 11.91
N LEU A 64 0.71 4.74 11.27
CA LEU A 64 0.60 4.68 9.82
C LEU A 64 -0.23 5.85 9.30
N ARG A 65 0.27 6.54 8.28
CA ARG A 65 -0.54 7.42 7.46
C ARG A 65 -1.49 6.58 6.60
N HIS A 66 -2.60 7.16 6.16
CA HIS A 66 -3.45 6.55 5.13
C HIS A 66 -2.66 6.23 3.85
N GLY A 67 -3.15 5.26 3.08
CA GLY A 67 -2.52 4.83 1.84
C GLY A 67 -2.73 5.78 0.66
N THR A 68 -2.27 5.35 -0.50
CA THR A 68 -2.44 6.03 -1.78
C THR A 68 -3.92 6.32 -2.07
N ARG A 69 -4.22 7.56 -2.46
CA ARG A 69 -5.58 8.10 -2.59
C ARG A 69 -5.75 8.97 -3.82
N ALA A 70 -7.00 9.16 -4.23
CA ALA A 70 -7.37 10.16 -5.20
C ALA A 70 -7.04 11.59 -4.71
N PRO A 71 -6.82 12.55 -5.61
CA PRO A 71 -6.58 13.94 -5.24
C PRO A 71 -7.77 14.58 -4.54
N ASP A 72 -7.57 15.79 -4.02
CA ASP A 72 -8.69 16.62 -3.57
C ASP A 72 -9.38 17.34 -4.74
N SER A 73 -10.57 17.88 -4.49
CA SER A 73 -11.38 18.56 -5.51
C SER A 73 -10.64 19.73 -6.17
N LYS A 74 -9.83 20.47 -5.40
CA LYS A 74 -9.02 21.58 -5.92
C LYS A 74 -7.96 21.07 -6.91
N SER A 75 -7.28 19.97 -6.57
CA SER A 75 -6.29 19.34 -7.44
C SER A 75 -6.93 18.78 -8.70
N ILE A 76 -8.09 18.11 -8.58
CA ILE A 76 -8.85 17.60 -9.74
C ILE A 76 -9.24 18.75 -10.67
N LYS A 77 -9.78 19.84 -10.12
CA LYS A 77 -10.09 21.04 -10.89
C LYS A 77 -8.85 21.60 -11.59
N SER A 78 -7.72 21.66 -10.90
CA SER A 78 -6.46 22.12 -11.49
C SER A 78 -5.99 21.28 -12.68
N PHE A 79 -6.26 19.97 -12.71
CA PHE A 79 -5.96 19.13 -13.87
C PHE A 79 -6.88 19.45 -15.05
N THR A 80 -8.16 19.68 -14.80
CA THR A 80 -9.12 20.10 -15.84
C THR A 80 -8.75 21.47 -16.40
N ASP A 81 -8.48 22.45 -15.54
CA ASP A 81 -8.09 23.81 -15.95
C ASP A 81 -6.78 23.80 -16.76
N LEU A 82 -5.82 22.95 -16.38
CA LEU A 82 -4.59 22.77 -17.16
C LEU A 82 -4.85 22.16 -18.53
N HIS A 83 -5.73 21.17 -18.63
CA HIS A 83 -6.08 20.51 -19.88
C HIS A 83 -6.72 21.49 -20.87
N GLU A 84 -7.66 22.32 -20.42
CA GLU A 84 -8.28 23.35 -21.27
C GLU A 84 -7.25 24.39 -21.74
N ARG A 85 -6.36 24.85 -20.87
CA ARG A 85 -5.27 25.77 -21.25
C ARG A 85 -4.33 25.18 -22.30
N LEU A 86 -4.01 23.88 -22.19
CA LEU A 86 -3.18 23.20 -23.19
C LEU A 86 -3.90 23.13 -24.55
N LYS A 87 -5.21 22.92 -24.54
CA LYS A 87 -6.04 22.90 -25.75
C LYS A 87 -6.14 24.27 -26.42
N GLU A 88 -6.36 25.34 -25.64
CA GLU A 88 -6.34 26.72 -26.12
C GLU A 88 -4.98 27.07 -26.74
N SER A 89 -3.89 26.73 -26.05
CA SER A 89 -2.52 26.98 -26.51
C SER A 89 -2.20 26.20 -27.80
N TYR A 90 -2.67 24.97 -27.95
CA TYR A 90 -2.53 24.22 -29.19
C TYR A 90 -3.27 24.89 -30.35
N ASN A 91 -4.52 25.30 -30.13
CA ASN A 91 -5.34 25.98 -31.13
C ASN A 91 -4.76 27.33 -31.56
N SER A 92 -3.98 27.99 -30.70
CA SER A 92 -3.24 29.22 -31.03
C SER A 92 -1.89 28.99 -31.74
N GLY A 93 -1.58 27.74 -32.11
CA GLY A 93 -0.39 27.39 -32.89
C GLY A 93 0.83 27.00 -32.06
N SER A 94 0.69 26.78 -30.76
CA SER A 94 1.81 26.31 -29.93
C SER A 94 2.22 24.88 -30.33
N PRO A 95 3.51 24.55 -30.32
CA PRO A 95 4.02 23.22 -30.73
C PRO A 95 3.80 22.14 -29.64
N ILE A 96 2.61 22.11 -29.05
CA ILE A 96 2.21 21.12 -28.05
C ILE A 96 1.87 19.81 -28.76
N PRO A 97 2.43 18.66 -28.35
CA PRO A 97 2.06 17.38 -28.93
C PRO A 97 0.56 17.08 -28.79
N TYR A 98 -0.12 16.79 -29.90
CA TYR A 98 -1.55 16.45 -29.92
C TYR A 98 -1.92 15.31 -28.96
N LYS A 99 -0.99 14.37 -28.72
CA LYS A 99 -1.15 13.26 -27.78
C LYS A 99 -1.48 13.71 -26.35
N LEU A 100 -1.00 14.89 -25.92
CA LEU A 100 -1.31 15.46 -24.62
C LEU A 100 -2.78 15.90 -24.51
N LEU A 101 -3.40 16.27 -25.64
CA LEU A 101 -4.81 16.70 -25.68
C LEU A 101 -5.76 15.51 -25.67
N THR A 102 -5.38 14.43 -26.34
CA THR A 102 -6.16 13.18 -26.38
C THR A 102 -6.00 12.32 -25.12
N HIS A 103 -5.04 12.66 -24.26
CA HIS A 103 -4.86 11.93 -23.01
C HIS A 103 -6.09 12.18 -22.11
N PRO A 104 -6.71 11.12 -21.53
CA PRO A 104 -7.78 11.31 -20.57
C PRO A 104 -7.34 12.20 -19.40
N ILE A 105 -8.19 13.15 -19.02
CA ILE A 105 -7.96 14.01 -17.85
C ILE A 105 -7.96 13.12 -16.59
N PRO A 106 -6.85 13.09 -15.84
CA PRO A 106 -6.76 12.26 -14.64
C PRO A 106 -7.86 12.62 -13.64
N PHE A 107 -8.52 11.61 -13.08
CA PHE A 107 -9.49 11.77 -11.98
C PHE A 107 -10.73 12.62 -12.29
N LYS A 108 -11.06 12.89 -13.57
CA LYS A 108 -12.19 13.75 -13.98
C LYS A 108 -13.53 13.40 -13.31
N ASN A 109 -13.75 12.12 -13.02
CA ASN A 109 -14.95 11.60 -12.36
C ASN A 109 -14.62 10.75 -11.11
N ALA A 110 -13.42 10.90 -10.54
CA ALA A 110 -13.03 10.12 -9.38
C ALA A 110 -13.63 10.69 -8.10
N ALA A 111 -13.98 9.82 -7.15
CA ALA A 111 -14.37 10.26 -5.82
C ALA A 111 -13.19 10.94 -5.10
N VAL A 112 -13.49 12.08 -4.48
CA VAL A 112 -12.48 12.97 -3.93
C VAL A 112 -11.84 12.37 -2.68
N LYS A 113 -10.49 12.38 -2.61
CA LYS A 113 -9.70 11.87 -1.47
C LYS A 113 -9.96 10.40 -1.10
N GLU A 114 -10.68 9.65 -1.93
CA GLU A 114 -10.95 8.23 -1.71
C GLU A 114 -9.66 7.41 -1.80
N LEU A 115 -9.57 6.35 -1.00
CA LEU A 115 -8.46 5.42 -1.07
C LEU A 115 -8.50 4.68 -2.42
N LEU A 116 -7.38 4.66 -3.14
CA LEU A 116 -7.28 3.94 -4.42
C LEU A 116 -6.96 2.46 -4.16
N PRO A 117 -7.19 1.55 -5.13
CA PRO A 117 -6.84 0.14 -5.01
C PRO A 117 -5.40 -0.10 -4.52
N ARG A 118 -4.46 0.73 -4.99
CA ARG A 118 -3.07 0.72 -4.51
C ARG A 118 -2.95 0.98 -3.00
N GLY A 119 -3.71 1.94 -2.47
CA GLY A 119 -3.71 2.26 -1.04
C GLY A 119 -4.21 1.12 -0.17
N PHE A 120 -5.19 0.35 -0.66
CA PHE A 120 -5.63 -0.88 0.01
C PHE A 120 -4.51 -1.93 0.06
N GLN A 121 -3.83 -2.17 -1.08
CA GLN A 121 -2.73 -3.13 -1.17
C GLN A 121 -1.53 -2.74 -0.28
N GLU A 122 -1.21 -1.46 -0.20
CA GLU A 122 -0.14 -0.93 0.67
C GLU A 122 -0.41 -1.27 2.14
N HIS A 123 -1.63 -1.02 2.62
CA HIS A 123 -1.99 -1.26 4.02
C HIS A 123 -2.14 -2.74 4.35
N ASP A 124 -2.74 -3.53 3.46
CA ASP A 124 -2.76 -4.98 3.60
C ASP A 124 -1.33 -5.56 3.70
N GLY A 125 -0.43 -5.13 2.80
CA GLY A 125 0.98 -5.53 2.84
C GLY A 125 1.74 -5.03 4.06
N LEU A 126 1.39 -3.87 4.62
CA LEU A 126 1.90 -3.40 5.91
C LEU A 126 1.41 -4.30 7.06
N GLY A 127 0.13 -4.67 7.06
CA GLY A 127 -0.46 -5.55 8.07
C GLY A 127 0.21 -6.92 8.10
N ARG A 128 0.39 -7.53 6.91
CA ARG A 128 1.10 -8.81 6.76
C ARG A 128 2.53 -8.75 7.30
N ARG A 129 3.27 -7.69 6.98
CA ARG A 129 4.65 -7.52 7.46
C ARG A 129 4.70 -7.30 8.97
N PHE A 130 3.78 -6.50 9.51
CA PHE A 130 3.67 -6.29 10.95
C PHE A 130 3.42 -7.62 11.67
N PHE A 131 2.44 -8.40 11.23
CA PHE A 131 2.17 -9.74 11.76
C PHE A 131 3.44 -10.62 11.74
N ASN A 132 4.10 -10.72 10.59
CA ASN A 132 5.28 -11.56 10.40
C ASN A 132 6.47 -11.16 11.29
N LEU A 133 6.62 -9.88 11.60
CA LEU A 133 7.65 -9.38 12.51
C LEU A 133 7.26 -9.62 13.98
N MET A 134 6.02 -9.31 14.35
CA MET A 134 5.61 -9.37 15.75
C MET A 134 5.52 -10.80 16.26
N ARG A 135 5.09 -11.78 15.45
CA ARG A 135 5.05 -13.20 15.83
C ARG A 135 6.43 -13.80 16.17
N GLN A 136 7.53 -13.12 15.83
CA GLN A 136 8.88 -13.55 16.21
C GLN A 136 9.24 -13.15 17.64
N HIS A 137 8.52 -12.18 18.21
CA HIS A 137 8.84 -11.57 19.50
C HIS A 137 7.70 -11.71 20.52
N PHE A 138 6.47 -11.95 20.06
CA PHE A 138 5.27 -12.04 20.88
C PHE A 138 4.45 -13.28 20.53
N ASP A 139 3.72 -13.79 21.51
CA ASP A 139 2.58 -14.69 21.28
C ASP A 139 1.43 -13.88 20.65
N PHE A 140 1.57 -13.66 19.34
CA PHE A 140 0.81 -12.66 18.62
C PHE A 140 -0.54 -13.22 18.16
N THR A 141 -1.60 -12.78 18.83
CA THR A 141 -2.99 -12.97 18.39
C THR A 141 -3.61 -11.62 18.04
N ILE A 142 -4.68 -11.62 17.24
CA ILE A 142 -5.37 -10.38 16.88
C ILE A 142 -5.98 -9.68 18.11
N GLU A 143 -6.32 -10.45 19.15
CA GLU A 143 -6.89 -9.98 20.41
C GLU A 143 -5.88 -9.17 21.24
N ASN A 144 -4.58 -9.41 21.03
CA ASN A 144 -3.50 -8.69 21.71
C ASN A 144 -3.17 -7.34 21.05
N VAL A 145 -3.90 -6.95 20.01
CA VAL A 145 -3.61 -5.74 19.22
C VAL A 145 -4.76 -4.76 19.28
N ASN A 146 -4.45 -3.55 19.73
CA ASN A 146 -5.39 -2.43 19.71
C ASN A 146 -5.27 -1.65 18.39
N PHE A 147 -6.39 -1.49 17.69
CA PHE A 147 -6.45 -0.73 16.43
C PHE A 147 -7.12 0.63 16.66
N TYR A 148 -6.44 1.69 16.26
CA TYR A 148 -6.94 3.06 16.31
C TYR A 148 -6.89 3.70 14.92
N SER A 149 -7.89 4.52 14.61
CA SER A 149 -7.91 5.32 13.38
C SER A 149 -8.57 6.66 13.65
N SER A 150 -8.20 7.68 12.89
CA SER A 150 -8.96 8.93 12.89
C SER A 150 -10.33 8.73 12.22
N SER A 151 -11.28 9.62 12.50
CA SER A 151 -12.64 9.59 11.93
C SER A 151 -12.72 9.92 10.43
N ILE A 152 -11.59 9.91 9.72
CA ILE A 152 -11.51 10.25 8.30
C ILE A 152 -11.65 8.96 7.47
N ASP A 153 -12.59 8.93 6.52
CA ASP A 153 -12.94 7.73 5.74
C ASP A 153 -11.73 6.99 5.15
N ARG A 154 -10.80 7.69 4.51
CA ARG A 154 -9.58 7.08 3.95
C ARG A 154 -8.67 6.46 5.02
N CYS A 155 -8.64 7.01 6.23
CA CYS A 155 -7.89 6.45 7.36
C CYS A 155 -8.62 5.22 7.91
N ILE A 156 -9.95 5.23 7.95
CA ILE A 156 -10.76 4.06 8.33
C ILE A 156 -10.57 2.93 7.32
N ALA A 157 -10.67 3.22 6.02
CA ALA A 157 -10.45 2.24 4.95
C ALA A 157 -9.03 1.65 4.97
N SER A 158 -8.02 2.50 5.17
CA SER A 158 -6.63 2.08 5.33
C SER A 158 -6.44 1.19 6.57
N GLY A 159 -7.06 1.56 7.70
CA GLY A 159 -7.02 0.78 8.94
C GLY A 159 -7.67 -0.60 8.77
N ARG A 160 -8.81 -0.68 8.07
CA ARG A 160 -9.46 -1.96 7.74
C ARG A 160 -8.58 -2.83 6.84
N ALA A 161 -7.95 -2.26 5.82
CA ALA A 161 -7.03 -2.99 4.95
C ALA A 161 -5.82 -3.53 5.74
N PHE A 162 -5.26 -2.72 6.64
CA PHE A 162 -4.18 -3.17 7.53
C PHE A 162 -4.64 -4.30 8.46
N TYR A 163 -5.80 -4.13 9.10
CA TYR A 163 -6.41 -5.17 9.93
C TYR A 163 -6.56 -6.49 9.16
N ASN A 164 -7.09 -6.45 7.94
CA ASN A 164 -7.24 -7.63 7.09
C ASN A 164 -5.89 -8.30 6.80
N GLY A 165 -4.85 -7.51 6.55
CA GLY A 165 -3.49 -8.02 6.35
C GLY A 165 -2.95 -8.76 7.58
N VAL A 166 -3.28 -8.28 8.78
CA VAL A 166 -2.93 -8.94 10.06
C VAL A 166 -3.80 -10.19 10.28
N SER A 167 -5.12 -10.06 10.23
CA SER A 167 -6.09 -11.08 10.64
C SER A 167 -6.11 -12.29 9.71
N ASN A 168 -6.02 -12.08 8.40
CA ASN A 168 -5.99 -13.18 7.43
C ASN A 168 -4.80 -14.12 7.68
N HIS A 169 -3.69 -13.62 8.23
CA HIS A 169 -2.52 -14.45 8.52
C HIS A 169 -2.55 -15.07 9.93
N CYS A 170 -3.39 -14.55 10.83
CA CYS A 170 -3.71 -15.22 12.10
C CYS A 170 -4.60 -16.46 11.90
N ILE A 171 -5.58 -16.40 10.98
CA ILE A 171 -6.56 -17.49 10.77
C ILE A 171 -5.91 -18.73 10.14
N PHE A 172 -4.98 -18.56 9.20
CA PHE A 172 -4.29 -19.68 8.54
C PHE A 172 -3.42 -20.54 9.48
N PHE A 173 -3.06 -20.03 10.66
CA PHE A 173 -2.30 -20.80 11.66
C PHE A 173 -3.18 -21.42 12.75
N SER A 174 -4.46 -21.07 12.84
CA SER A 174 -5.37 -21.51 13.91
C SER A 174 -6.26 -22.71 13.51
N LEU A 175 -6.33 -23.09 12.24
CA LEU A 175 -7.26 -24.11 11.77
C LEU A 175 -6.56 -25.27 11.04
N THR A 176 -6.51 -26.42 11.73
CA THR A 176 -6.95 -27.69 11.12
C THR A 176 -8.30 -27.46 10.42
N PRO A 177 -8.55 -28.08 9.26
CA PRO A 177 -9.47 -27.54 8.27
C PRO A 177 -10.92 -27.68 8.74
N VAL A 178 -11.58 -26.57 9.03
CA VAL A 178 -13.04 -26.49 8.96
C VAL A 178 -13.37 -25.25 8.13
N ILE A 179 -13.84 -25.52 6.92
CA ILE A 179 -14.37 -24.51 5.99
C ILE A 179 -15.61 -23.90 6.64
N SER A 180 -15.51 -22.63 7.01
CA SER A 180 -16.66 -21.79 7.36
C SER A 180 -16.48 -20.45 6.67
N ILE A 181 -17.21 -20.25 5.57
CA ILE A 181 -17.36 -18.94 4.94
C ILE A 181 -18.24 -18.12 5.87
N ILE A 182 -17.64 -17.22 6.66
CA ILE A 182 -18.37 -16.25 7.48
C ILE A 182 -18.28 -14.88 6.80
N PRO A 183 -19.39 -14.28 6.36
CA PRO A 183 -19.40 -12.93 5.82
C PRO A 183 -19.33 -11.95 6.99
N LEU A 184 -18.16 -11.33 7.23
CA LEU A 184 -18.03 -10.26 8.22
C LEU A 184 -18.24 -8.90 7.57
N TYR A 185 -19.49 -8.42 7.62
CA TYR A 185 -19.84 -7.01 7.45
C TYR A 185 -20.65 -6.57 8.67
N GLN A 186 -20.08 -5.70 9.53
CA GLN A 186 -20.71 -4.48 10.08
C GLN A 186 -19.95 -3.94 11.31
N HIS A 187 -19.67 -2.63 11.23
CA HIS A 187 -19.52 -1.63 12.29
C HIS A 187 -19.16 -2.05 13.73
N ARG A 188 -17.93 -1.74 14.16
CA ARG A 188 -17.60 -0.92 15.35
C ARG A 188 -16.07 -0.77 15.46
N LEU A 189 -15.55 0.45 15.38
CA LEU A 189 -14.17 0.79 15.71
C LEU A 189 -14.23 1.90 16.76
N VAL A 190 -14.64 1.57 17.99
CA VAL A 190 -14.49 2.40 19.19
C VAL A 190 -14.44 1.49 20.44
N ALA A 191 -13.45 1.78 21.31
CA ALA A 191 -13.39 1.60 22.79
C ALA A 191 -12.32 0.63 23.38
N VAL A 192 -11.26 1.25 23.91
CA VAL A 192 -10.62 1.16 25.27
C VAL A 192 -10.86 -0.11 26.14
N VAL A 193 -9.79 -0.85 26.52
CA VAL A 193 -9.09 -0.94 27.86
C VAL A 193 -8.12 -2.16 27.88
N SER A 194 -6.88 -1.88 28.32
CA SER A 194 -5.76 -2.68 28.90
C SER A 194 -5.68 -4.21 28.73
N SER A 195 -4.48 -4.72 28.43
CA SER A 195 -4.10 -6.11 28.76
C SER A 195 -2.77 -6.20 29.52
N LEU A 196 -2.75 -7.19 30.42
CA LEU A 196 -1.78 -7.50 31.45
C LEU A 196 -0.44 -8.02 30.90
N LEU A 197 0.64 -7.62 31.57
CA LEU A 197 1.95 -8.27 31.47
C LEU A 197 1.85 -9.70 32.03
N LYS A 198 2.39 -10.69 31.31
CA LYS A 198 2.68 -12.01 31.88
C LYS A 198 3.91 -11.89 32.80
N SER A 199 3.73 -12.28 34.06
CA SER A 199 4.80 -12.61 35.01
C SER A 199 5.60 -13.81 34.55
#